data_AF-A0A357LXH9-F1
#
_entry.id   AF-A0A357LXH9-F1
#
_cell.length_a   1.000
_cell.length_b   1.000
_cell.length_c   1.000
_cell.angle_alpha   90.00
_cell.angle_beta   90.00
_cell.angle_gamma   90.00
#
_symmetry.space_group_name_H-M   'P 1'
#
loop_
_entity.id
_entity.type
_entity.pdbx_description
1 polymer ?
#
loop_
_entity_poly.entity_id
_entity_poly.type
_entity_poly.pdbx_seq_one_letter_code
_entity_poly.pdbx_strand_id
1 'polypeptide(L)' 'GGGSFKSQMKKADKSGALFALLLGESEIAASQVTVKDLRGGLEQATIPQAELPDWLTEHLN' A
#
# COMPACT_ATOMS: atom_id res chain seq x y z
N GLY A 1 12.40 -13.12 -9.56
CA GLY A 1 11.98 -12.12 -10.56
C GLY A 1 11.16 -11.06 -9.87
N GLY A 2 11.81 -9.98 -9.43
CA GLY A 2 11.21 -8.87 -8.66
C GLY A 2 10.44 -7.88 -9.54
N GLY A 3 9.41 -8.37 -10.23
CA GLY A 3 8.64 -7.59 -11.21
C GLY A 3 7.42 -6.85 -10.65
N SER A 4 7.14 -6.89 -9.35
CA SER A 4 5.79 -6.60 -8.85
C SER A 4 5.60 -5.24 -8.18
N PHE A 5 6.64 -4.49 -7.80
CA PHE A 5 6.43 -3.24 -7.04
C PHE A 5 6.04 -2.04 -7.94
N LYS A 6 6.81 -1.84 -9.02
CA LYS A 6 6.61 -0.72 -9.96
C LYS A 6 5.34 -0.87 -10.81
N SER A 7 4.97 -2.11 -11.13
CA SER A 7 3.78 -2.41 -11.94
C SER A 7 2.49 -2.32 -11.13
N GLN A 8 2.52 -2.62 -9.83
CA GLN A 8 1.35 -2.50 -8.96
C GLN A 8 1.07 -1.05 -8.56
N MET A 9 2.12 -0.27 -8.29
CA MET A 9 2.01 1.18 -8.06
C MET A 9 1.36 1.90 -9.25
N LYS A 10 1.68 1.49 -10.48
CA LYS A 10 1.10 2.05 -11.72
C LYS A 10 -0.38 1.65 -11.95
N LYS A 11 -0.87 0.61 -11.28
CA LYS A 11 -2.28 0.18 -11.33
C LYS A 11 -3.13 0.93 -10.32
N ALA A 12 -2.60 1.19 -9.12
CA ALA A 12 -3.25 1.99 -8.08
C ALA A 12 -3.48 3.45 -8.54
N ASP A 13 -2.51 4.02 -9.27
CA ASP A 13 -2.57 5.40 -9.77
C ASP A 13 -3.71 5.66 -10.77
N LYS A 14 -4.14 4.60 -11.48
CA LYS A 14 -5.13 4.72 -12.56
C LYS A 14 -6.59 4.79 -12.07
N SER A 15 -6.86 4.67 -10.76
CA SER A 15 -8.23 4.42 -10.26
C SER A 15 -8.85 5.47 -9.32
N GLY A 16 -8.15 6.53 -8.90
CA GLY A 16 -8.70 7.51 -7.96
C GLY A 16 -8.54 7.08 -6.49
N ALA A 17 -7.32 7.20 -5.98
CA ALA A 17 -6.88 6.57 -4.74
C ALA A 17 -7.63 7.04 -3.48
N LEU A 18 -8.04 6.06 -2.67
CA LEU A 18 -8.68 6.21 -1.35
C LEU A 18 -7.66 6.23 -0.20
N PHE A 19 -6.51 5.60 -0.43
CA PHE A 19 -5.49 5.32 0.58
C PHE A 19 -4.13 5.96 0.21
N ALA A 20 -3.37 6.35 1.21
CA ALA A 20 -1.97 6.77 1.14
C ALA A 20 -1.06 5.65 1.66
N LEU A 21 0.03 5.39 0.96
CA LEU A 21 1.08 4.47 1.40
C LEU A 21 2.25 5.27 1.94
N LEU A 22 2.58 5.08 3.21
CA LEU A 22 3.72 5.67 3.89
C LEU A 22 4.82 4.62 3.94
N LEU A 23 5.94 4.95 3.30
CA LEU A 23 7.12 4.11 3.23
C LEU A 23 8.34 4.95 3.65
N GLY A 24 8.65 4.96 4.94
CA GLY A 24 9.88 5.53 5.46
C GLY A 24 11.09 4.61 5.30
N GLU A 25 12.28 5.13 5.57
CA GLU A 25 13.53 4.35 5.52
C GLU A 25 13.50 3.15 6.47
N SER A 26 12.90 3.33 7.65
CA SER A 26 12.67 2.28 8.64
C SER A 26 11.71 1.20 8.14
N GLU A 27 10.60 1.60 7.51
CA GLU A 27 9.62 0.67 6.95
C GLU A 27 10.21 -0.14 5.79
N ILE A 28 11.02 0.49 4.94
CA ILE A 28 11.74 -0.21 3.87
C ILE A 28 12.73 -1.22 4.45
N ALA A 29 13.49 -0.83 5.48
CA ALA A 29 14.42 -1.72 6.16
C ALA A 29 13.70 -2.90 6.85
N ALA A 30 12.49 -2.65 7.37
CA ALA A 30 11.64 -3.66 8.01
C ALA A 30 10.77 -4.46 7.02
N SER A 31 10.79 -4.15 5.71
CA SER A 31 9.84 -4.68 4.71
C SER A 31 8.37 -4.52 5.12
N GLN A 32 8.06 -3.38 5.72
CA GLN A 32 6.72 -2.99 6.13
C GLN A 32 6.26 -1.77 5.32
N VAL A 33 4.97 -1.50 5.37
CA VAL A 33 4.34 -0.33 4.77
C VAL A 33 3.18 0.10 5.64
N THR A 34 3.06 1.40 5.85
CA THR A 34 1.93 1.95 6.60
C THR A 34 0.91 2.49 5.61
N VAL A 35 -0.28 1.91 5.62
CA VAL A 35 -1.41 2.37 4.80
C VAL A 35 -2.26 3.32 5.64
N LYS A 36 -2.59 4.48 5.10
CA LYS A 36 -3.42 5.50 5.74
C LYS A 36 -4.60 5.83 4.87
N ASP A 37 -5.82 5.73 5.39
CA ASP A 37 -7.00 6.17 4.66
C ASP A 37 -7.07 7.71 4.61
N LEU A 38 -7.29 8.25 3.41
CA LEU A 38 -7.37 9.69 3.18
C LEU A 38 -8.79 10.24 3.29
N ARG A 39 -9.79 9.36 3.35
CA ARG A 39 -11.21 9.72 3.45
C ARG A 39 -11.73 9.70 4.89
N GLY A 40 -10.87 9.39 5.87
CA GLY A 40 -11.18 9.37 7.30
C GLY A 40 -11.96 8.13 7.75
N GLY A 41 -12.00 7.07 6.92
CA GLY A 41 -12.75 5.85 7.20
C GLY A 41 -11.98 4.80 7.98
N LEU A 42 -10.64 4.81 7.95
CA LEU A 42 -9.80 3.81 8.61
C LEU A 42 -8.57 4.46 9.26
N GLU A 43 -8.15 3.89 10.38
CA GLU A 43 -6.90 4.24 11.04
C GLU A 43 -5.69 3.79 10.22
N GLN A 44 -4.53 4.41 10.47
CA GLN A 44 -3.29 3.97 9.85
C GLN A 44 -2.96 2.53 10.24
N ALA A 45 -2.69 1.67 9.25
CA ALA A 45 -2.38 0.26 9.45
C ALA A 45 -1.00 -0.05 8.88
N THR A 46 -0.10 -0.57 9.71
CA THR A 46 1.21 -1.05 9.24
C THR A 46 1.10 -2.53 8.92
N ILE A 47 1.33 -2.88 7.66
CA ILE A 47 1.29 -4.25 7.15
C ILE A 47 2.61 -4.60 6.47
N PRO A 48 2.95 -5.89 6.34
CA PRO A 48 4.12 -6.30 5.57
C PRO A 48 3.98 -5.87 4.10
N GLN A 49 5.06 -5.42 3.50
CA GLN A 49 5.11 -5.07 2.08
C GLN A 49 4.72 -6.25 1.17
N ALA A 50 4.94 -7.49 1.65
CA ALA A 50 4.53 -8.71 0.98
C ALA A 50 3.01 -8.90 0.91
N GLU A 51 2.28 -8.42 1.93
CA GLU A 51 0.82 -8.56 2.04
C GLU A 51 0.06 -7.32 1.54
N LEU A 52 0.75 -6.19 1.35
CA LEU A 52 0.22 -4.99 0.72
C LEU A 52 -0.63 -5.22 -0.55
N PRO A 53 -0.18 -6.02 -1.55
CA PRO A 53 -0.96 -6.19 -2.78
C PRO A 53 -2.28 -6.96 -2.56
N ASP A 54 -2.29 -7.89 -1.61
CA ASP A 54 -3.47 -8.66 -1.25
C ASP A 54 -4.47 -7.75 -0.51
N TRP A 55 -3.97 -7.02 0.49
CA TRP A 55 -4.75 -6.04 1.26
C TRP A 55 -5.40 -4.97 0.38
N LEU A 56 -4.64 -4.42 -0.59
CA LEU A 56 -5.15 -3.44 -1.54
C LEU A 56 -6.23 -4.03 -2.45
N THR A 57 -6.09 -5.29 -2.86
CA THR A 57 -7.09 -5.94 -3.73
C THR A 57 -8.39 -6.17 -2.98
N GLU A 58 -8.34 -6.55 -1.70
CA GLU A 58 -9.53 -6.71 -0.86
C GLU A 58 -10.24 -5.38 -0.57
N HIS A 59 -9.50 -4.29 -0.34
CA HIS A 59 -10.08 -2.99 0.04
C HIS A 59 -10.46 -2.08 -1.15
N LEU A 60 -10.02 -2.41 -2.37
CA LEU A 60 -10.36 -1.65 -3.59
C LEU A 60 -11.52 -2.27 -4.40
N ASN A 61 -12.05 -3.43 -3.99
CA ASN A 61 -13.15 -4.13 -4.64
C ASN A 61 -14.51 -3.82 -3.98
#